data_AF-E2SEQ6-F1
#
_entry.id   AF-E2SEQ6-F1
#
_cell.length_a   1.000
_cell.length_b   1.000
_cell.length_c   1.000
_cell.angle_alpha   90.00
_cell.angle_beta   90.00
_cell.angle_gamma   90.00
#
_symmetry.space_group_name_H-M   'P 1'
#
loop_
_entity.id
_entity.type
_entity.pdbx_description
1 polymer ?
#
loop_
_entity_poly.entity_id
_entity_poly.type
_entity_poly.pdbx_seq_one_letter_code
_entity_poly.pdbx_strand_id
1 'polypeptide(L)'
;MAEFFRGLRGALEDKPLPYVWVPEWHESGHGLHLHFAVNTFVRHRLIEDVWGRGFVSIKRITGQRHGAPKVEGARIAARYLSKYVAKTFDSEDLGGRHRYEVAQGFQPRAVRFTATSDDEALERSIDLMGGALPARFWSSAETEDWQGPPARWVQWT
;
A
#
# COMPACT_ATOMS: atom_id res chain seq x y z
N MET A 1 -11.44 -3.19 -12.90
CA MET A 1 -10.30 -3.35 -11.96
C MET A 1 -10.22 -4.79 -11.46
N ALA A 2 -11.23 -5.29 -10.74
CA ALA A 2 -11.30 -6.70 -10.35
C ALA A 2 -11.07 -7.68 -11.54
N GLU A 3 -11.68 -7.42 -12.70
CA GLU A 3 -11.48 -8.23 -13.92
C GLU A 3 -10.01 -8.33 -14.37
N PHE A 4 -9.24 -7.24 -14.25
CA PHE A 4 -7.83 -7.26 -14.62
C PHE A 4 -7.04 -8.22 -13.71
N PHE A 5 -7.23 -8.13 -12.39
CA PHE A 5 -6.54 -9.02 -11.46
C PHE A 5 -7.04 -10.47 -11.52
N ARG A 6 -8.32 -10.70 -11.85
CA ARG A 6 -8.86 -12.04 -12.12
C ARG A 6 -8.23 -12.66 -13.38
N GLY A 7 -8.19 -11.90 -14.48
CA GLY A 7 -7.54 -12.35 -15.71
C GLY A 7 -6.05 -12.60 -15.51
N LEU A 8 -5.37 -11.73 -14.76
CA LEU A 8 -3.95 -11.88 -14.47
C LEU A 8 -3.66 -13.12 -13.64
N ARG A 9 -4.53 -13.41 -12.66
CA ARG A 9 -4.46 -14.64 -11.87
C ARG A 9 -4.68 -15.89 -12.72
N GLY A 10 -5.70 -15.90 -13.57
CA GLY A 10 -5.96 -17.03 -14.48
C GLY A 10 -4.80 -17.29 -15.45
N ALA A 11 -4.20 -16.22 -15.97
CA ALA A 11 -3.04 -16.30 -16.85
C ALA A 11 -1.74 -16.78 -16.15
N LEU A 12 -1.70 -16.73 -14.81
CA LEU A 12 -0.62 -17.23 -13.95
C LEU A 12 -0.95 -18.57 -13.29
N GLU A 13 -1.85 -19.36 -13.90
CA GLU A 13 -2.25 -20.71 -13.45
C GLU A 13 -2.99 -20.72 -12.10
N ASP A 14 -3.82 -19.70 -11.82
CA ASP A 14 -4.71 -19.64 -10.65
C ASP A 14 -4.05 -19.74 -9.26
N LYS A 15 -2.75 -19.49 -9.17
CA LYS A 15 -2.08 -19.35 -7.87
C LYS A 15 -2.59 -18.10 -7.15
N PRO A 16 -2.67 -18.11 -5.80
CA PRO A 16 -2.91 -16.88 -5.06
C PRO A 16 -1.93 -15.80 -5.53
N LEU A 17 -2.48 -14.68 -6.00
CA LEU A 17 -1.69 -13.54 -6.48
C LEU A 17 -1.84 -12.39 -5.48
N PRO A 18 -0.93 -12.25 -4.51
CA PRO A 18 -0.86 -11.08 -3.66
C PRO A 18 -0.61 -9.85 -4.53
N TYR A 19 -1.53 -8.90 -4.44
CA TYR A 19 -1.40 -7.60 -5.06
C TYR A 19 -1.87 -6.49 -4.13
N VAL A 20 -1.41 -5.29 -4.45
CA VAL A 20 -2.00 -4.04 -4.01
C VAL A 20 -2.13 -3.14 -5.23
N TRP A 21 -3.23 -2.41 -5.35
CA TRP A 21 -3.38 -1.36 -6.36
C TRP A 21 -3.99 -0.08 -5.80
N VAL A 22 -3.69 1.03 -6.44
CA VAL A 22 -4.11 2.39 -6.08
C VAL A 22 -4.59 3.11 -7.36
N PRO A 23 -5.79 3.71 -7.36
CA PRO A 23 -6.23 4.59 -8.44
C PRO A 23 -5.55 5.96 -8.34
N GLU A 24 -5.23 6.57 -9.48
CA GLU A 24 -4.85 7.98 -9.58
C GLU A 24 -5.59 8.59 -10.78
N TRP A 25 -6.27 9.72 -10.62
CA TRP A 25 -6.75 10.49 -11.77
C TRP A 25 -5.59 11.34 -12.32
N HIS A 26 -5.33 11.25 -13.63
CA HIS A 26 -4.27 12.04 -14.23
C HIS A 26 -4.62 13.53 -14.21
N GLU A 27 -3.66 14.37 -13.83
CA GLU A 27 -3.83 15.83 -13.68
C GLU A 27 -4.31 16.52 -14.98
N SER A 28 -3.95 15.98 -16.15
CA SER A 28 -4.41 16.51 -17.45
C SER A 28 -5.75 15.93 -17.95
N GLY A 29 -6.46 15.13 -17.14
CA GLY A 29 -7.77 14.58 -17.50
C GLY A 29 -7.75 13.43 -18.51
N HIS A 30 -6.57 12.92 -18.89
CA HIS A 30 -6.44 11.82 -19.88
C HIS A 30 -7.00 10.47 -19.41
N GLY A 31 -7.36 10.34 -18.13
CA GLY A 31 -8.05 9.17 -17.60
C GLY A 31 -7.53 8.71 -16.24
N LEU A 32 -7.98 7.52 -15.85
CA LEU A 32 -7.63 6.86 -14.60
C LEU A 32 -6.39 6.01 -14.77
N HIS A 33 -5.37 6.26 -13.95
CA HIS A 33 -4.17 5.46 -13.80
C HIS A 33 -4.37 4.37 -12.75
N LEU A 34 -3.81 3.20 -13.03
CA LEU A 34 -3.74 2.05 -12.14
C LEU A 34 -2.28 1.84 -11.76
N HIS A 35 -1.93 2.16 -10.52
CA HIS A 35 -0.63 1.82 -9.95
C HIS A 35 -0.77 0.54 -9.13
N PHE A 36 0.02 -0.49 -9.44
CA PHE A 36 -0.05 -1.75 -8.72
C PHE A 36 1.32 -2.37 -8.47
N ALA A 37 1.37 -3.24 -7.46
CA ALA A 37 2.49 -4.12 -7.18
C ALA A 37 1.99 -5.54 -6.98
N VAL A 38 2.79 -6.51 -7.41
CA VAL A 38 2.59 -7.95 -7.24
C VAL A 38 3.84 -8.56 -6.61
N ASN A 39 3.69 -9.68 -5.91
CA ASN A 39 4.82 -10.33 -5.23
C ASN A 39 5.64 -11.29 -6.12
N THR A 40 5.28 -11.40 -7.40
CA THR A 40 5.89 -12.30 -8.36
C THR A 40 6.24 -11.54 -9.64
N PHE A 41 7.20 -12.07 -10.39
CA PHE A 41 7.49 -11.53 -11.70
C PHE A 41 6.33 -11.85 -12.67
N VAL A 42 5.90 -10.84 -13.40
CA VAL A 42 4.90 -10.96 -14.45
C VAL A 42 5.48 -10.35 -15.72
N ARG A 43 5.44 -11.11 -16.82
CA ARG A 43 5.92 -10.63 -18.12
C ARG A 43 5.08 -9.43 -18.56
N HIS A 44 5.74 -8.39 -19.04
CA HIS A 44 5.09 -7.16 -19.50
C HIS A 44 4.00 -7.44 -20.54
N ARG A 45 4.31 -8.26 -21.54
CA ARG A 45 3.34 -8.70 -22.56
C ARG A 45 2.08 -9.33 -21.97
N LEU A 46 2.21 -10.14 -20.91
CA LEU A 46 1.06 -10.75 -20.26
C LEU A 46 0.15 -9.70 -19.61
N ILE A 47 0.75 -8.66 -19.03
CA ILE A 47 0.01 -7.54 -18.44
C ILE A 47 -0.74 -6.80 -19.55
N GLU A 48 -0.10 -6.53 -20.68
CA GLU A 48 -0.72 -5.87 -21.84
C GLU A 48 -1.90 -6.68 -22.39
N ASP A 49 -1.69 -7.97 -22.63
CA ASP A 49 -2.69 -8.89 -23.16
C ASP A 49 -3.93 -8.97 -22.25
N VAL A 50 -3.72 -9.06 -20.93
CA VAL A 50 -4.81 -9.13 -19.94
C VAL A 50 -5.49 -7.77 -19.72
N TRP A 51 -4.72 -6.68 -19.77
CA TRP A 51 -5.25 -5.34 -19.53
C TRP A 51 -6.15 -4.87 -20.67
N GLY A 52 -5.70 -5.09 -21.92
CA GLY A 52 -6.51 -4.86 -23.12
C GLY A 52 -6.97 -3.42 -23.36
N ARG A 53 -6.41 -2.42 -22.65
CA ARG A 53 -6.81 -1.01 -22.78
C ARG A 53 -5.63 -0.04 -22.55
N GLY A 54 -5.59 1.08 -23.25
CA GLY A 54 -4.61 2.14 -22.99
C GLY A 54 -3.14 1.67 -23.02
N PHE A 55 -2.29 2.32 -22.21
CA PHE A 55 -0.85 2.07 -22.16
C PHE A 55 -0.44 1.40 -20.85
N VAL A 56 0.53 0.49 -20.92
CA VAL A 56 1.15 -0.15 -19.75
C VAL A 56 2.60 0.32 -19.64
N SER A 57 2.92 1.03 -18.55
CA SER A 57 4.30 1.41 -18.22
C SER A 57 4.76 0.63 -16.98
N ILE A 58 5.79 -0.18 -17.14
CA ILE A 58 6.39 -0.93 -16.02
C ILE A 58 7.72 -0.30 -15.64
N LYS A 59 7.84 0.10 -14.38
CA LYS A 59 9.12 0.51 -13.79
C LYS A 59 9.59 -0.57 -12.83
N ARG A 60 10.84 -1.01 -13.00
CA ARG A 60 11.48 -1.85 -11.99
C ARG A 60 11.70 -1.02 -10.74
N ILE A 61 11.14 -1.47 -9.62
CA ILE A 61 11.43 -0.89 -8.31
C ILE A 61 12.92 -1.13 -8.00
N THR A 62 13.64 -0.07 -7.66
CA THR A 62 15.06 -0.08 -7.32
C THR A 62 15.26 0.21 -5.82
N GLY A 63 16.48 -0.02 -5.32
CA GLY A 63 16.84 0.27 -3.92
C GLY A 63 16.76 -0.92 -2.96
N GLN A 64 16.36 -2.10 -3.44
CA GLN A 64 16.45 -3.34 -2.66
C GLN A 64 17.90 -3.85 -2.66
N ARG A 65 18.41 -4.25 -1.48
CA ARG A 65 19.74 -4.87 -1.38
C ARG A 65 19.75 -6.26 -2.02
N HIS A 66 20.87 -6.65 -2.61
CA HIS A 66 21.02 -8.00 -3.16
C HIS A 66 20.86 -9.04 -2.04
N GLY A 67 20.03 -10.07 -2.28
CA GLY A 67 19.73 -11.10 -1.27
C GLY A 67 18.82 -10.65 -0.12
N ALA A 68 18.27 -9.43 -0.14
CA ALA A 68 17.36 -8.97 0.90
C ALA A 68 16.07 -9.82 0.97
N PRO A 69 15.49 -9.97 2.18
CA PRO A 69 14.22 -10.66 2.35
C PRO A 69 13.09 -9.96 1.59
N LYS A 70 12.07 -10.72 1.17
CA LYS A 70 10.94 -10.21 0.37
C LYS A 70 10.19 -9.05 1.02
N VAL A 71 10.20 -8.97 2.35
CA VAL A 71 9.58 -7.87 3.11
C VAL A 71 10.21 -6.50 2.80
N GLU A 72 11.51 -6.45 2.50
CA GLU A 72 12.19 -5.20 2.12
C GLU A 72 11.63 -4.67 0.79
N GLY A 73 11.53 -5.53 -0.23
CA GLY A 73 10.90 -5.19 -1.51
C GLY A 73 9.44 -4.76 -1.35
N ALA A 74 8.67 -5.45 -0.49
CA ALA A 74 7.29 -5.08 -0.20
C ALA A 74 7.18 -3.68 0.46
N ARG A 75 8.08 -3.33 1.38
CA ARG A 75 8.13 -2.01 2.01
C ARG A 75 8.50 -0.91 1.00
N ILE A 76 9.43 -1.17 0.09
CA ILE A 76 9.79 -0.22 -0.97
C ILE A 76 8.59 -0.01 -1.91
N ALA A 77 7.90 -1.08 -2.30
CA ALA A 77 6.70 -1.00 -3.13
C ALA A 77 5.57 -0.23 -2.43
N ALA A 78 5.32 -0.52 -1.15
CA ALA A 78 4.32 0.20 -0.36
C ALA A 78 4.63 1.70 -0.26
N ARG A 79 5.89 2.07 -0.02
CA ARG A 79 6.34 3.48 -0.01
C ARG A 79 6.18 4.16 -1.37
N TYR A 80 6.43 3.43 -2.47
CA TYR A 80 6.21 3.97 -3.81
C TYR A 80 4.72 4.22 -4.08
N LEU A 81 3.86 3.26 -3.72
CA LEU A 81 2.42 3.34 -3.92
C LEU A 81 1.74 4.37 -3.01
N SER A 82 2.24 4.58 -1.78
CA SER A 82 1.68 5.56 -0.84
C SER A 82 1.69 6.99 -1.38
N LYS A 83 2.60 7.31 -2.32
CA LYS A 83 2.59 8.59 -3.05
C LYS A 83 1.26 8.82 -3.78
N TYR A 84 0.73 7.78 -4.43
CA TYR A 84 -0.50 7.89 -5.21
C TYR A 84 -1.74 7.87 -4.32
N VAL A 85 -1.67 7.15 -3.18
CA VAL A 85 -2.71 7.25 -2.15
C VAL A 85 -2.79 8.71 -1.67
N ALA A 86 -1.64 9.33 -1.35
CA ALA A 86 -1.53 10.72 -0.89
C ALA A 86 -2.17 11.72 -1.88
N LYS A 87 -1.85 11.64 -3.17
CA LYS A 87 -2.42 12.53 -4.20
C LYS A 87 -3.95 12.53 -4.25
N THR A 88 -4.58 11.40 -3.94
CA THR A 88 -6.05 11.29 -3.91
C THR A 88 -6.68 11.82 -2.61
N PHE A 89 -5.89 12.33 -1.66
CA PHE A 89 -6.44 13.03 -0.48
C PHE A 89 -6.72 14.50 -0.74
N ASP A 90 -6.05 15.11 -1.73
CA ASP A 90 -6.26 16.53 -2.06
C ASP A 90 -7.61 16.80 -2.76
N SER A 91 -8.30 15.73 -3.18
CA SER A 91 -9.63 15.80 -3.79
C SER A 91 -10.72 15.60 -2.72
N GLU A 92 -11.43 16.67 -2.36
CA GLU A 92 -12.47 16.69 -1.31
C GLU A 92 -13.59 15.65 -1.53
N ASP A 93 -13.90 15.33 -2.78
CA ASP A 93 -14.94 14.38 -3.19
C ASP A 93 -14.58 12.89 -2.92
N LEU A 94 -13.30 12.61 -2.68
CA LEU A 94 -12.79 11.26 -2.38
C LEU A 94 -12.49 11.04 -0.88
N GLY A 95 -12.83 12.02 -0.03
CA GLY A 95 -12.80 11.90 1.44
C GLY A 95 -13.47 10.62 1.95
N GLY A 96 -12.83 9.89 2.87
CA GLY A 96 -13.41 8.70 3.52
C GLY A 96 -13.57 7.44 2.65
N ARG A 97 -13.22 7.48 1.36
CA ARG A 97 -13.32 6.30 0.48
C ARG A 97 -12.10 5.38 0.61
N HIS A 98 -12.28 4.12 0.24
CA HIS A 98 -11.18 3.15 0.18
C HIS A 98 -10.26 3.49 -1.00
N ARG A 99 -8.99 3.82 -0.73
CA ARG A 99 -8.03 4.40 -1.71
C ARG A 99 -7.01 3.42 -2.26
N TYR A 100 -7.10 2.17 -1.84
CA TYR A 100 -6.28 1.09 -2.37
C TYR A 100 -7.12 -0.18 -2.34
N GLU A 101 -6.68 -1.24 -3.00
CA GLU A 101 -7.29 -2.55 -2.85
C GLU A 101 -6.18 -3.59 -2.82
N VAL A 102 -6.40 -4.64 -2.04
CA VAL A 102 -5.48 -5.77 -1.91
C VAL A 102 -6.19 -7.06 -2.29
N ALA A 103 -5.40 -8.05 -2.67
CA ALA A 103 -5.91 -9.39 -2.95
C ALA A 103 -6.77 -9.92 -1.78
N GLN A 104 -7.82 -10.68 -2.11
CA GLN A 104 -8.64 -11.34 -1.11
C GLN A 104 -7.79 -12.26 -0.23
N GLY A 105 -7.93 -12.13 1.10
CA GLY A 105 -7.13 -12.86 2.08
C GLY A 105 -5.79 -12.19 2.42
N PHE A 106 -5.46 -11.07 1.79
CA PHE A 106 -4.23 -10.28 2.04
C PHE A 106 -4.53 -8.94 2.71
N GLN A 107 -5.73 -8.77 3.28
CA GLN A 107 -6.08 -7.60 4.08
C GLN A 107 -5.21 -7.53 5.33
N PRO A 108 -4.72 -6.33 5.72
CA PRO A 108 -4.06 -6.17 7.00
C PRO A 108 -5.03 -6.56 8.13
N ARG A 109 -4.53 -7.31 9.11
CA ARG A 109 -5.32 -7.69 10.28
C ARG A 109 -5.31 -6.55 11.29
N ALA A 110 -6.47 -5.97 11.56
CA ALA A 110 -6.62 -5.02 12.66
C ALA A 110 -6.43 -5.76 14.00
N VAL A 111 -5.48 -5.30 14.81
CA VAL A 111 -5.27 -5.77 16.18
C VAL A 111 -5.80 -4.69 17.12
N ARG A 112 -6.62 -5.08 18.09
CA ARG A 112 -7.19 -4.18 19.09
C ARG A 112 -6.67 -4.58 20.46
N PHE A 113 -6.23 -3.60 21.22
CA PHE A 113 -5.87 -3.74 22.62
C PHE A 113 -6.18 -2.42 23.34
N THR A 114 -6.22 -2.48 24.67
CA THR A 114 -6.37 -1.31 25.53
C THR A 114 -5.06 -1.05 26.26
N ALA A 115 -4.77 0.22 26.51
CA ALA A 115 -3.65 0.69 27.30
C ALA A 115 -4.14 1.84 28.20
N THR A 116 -3.43 2.08 29.30
CA THR A 116 -3.72 3.13 30.27
C THR A 116 -2.94 4.41 30.00
N SER A 117 -1.92 4.35 29.13
CA SER A 117 -1.13 5.48 28.66
C SER A 117 -0.71 5.31 27.20
N ASP A 118 -0.30 6.43 26.58
CA ASP A 118 0.29 6.44 25.24
C ASP A 118 1.58 5.60 25.17
N ASP A 119 2.42 5.68 26.21
CA ASP A 119 3.68 4.92 26.30
C ASP A 119 3.41 3.41 26.36
N GLU A 120 2.44 2.99 27.18
CA GLU A 120 2.02 1.59 27.24
C GLU A 120 1.46 1.12 25.89
N ALA A 121 0.72 1.99 25.18
CA ALA A 121 0.21 1.67 23.85
C ALA A 121 1.34 1.48 22.82
N LEU A 122 2.40 2.30 22.91
CA LEU A 122 3.58 2.18 22.06
C LEU A 122 4.38 0.91 22.38
N GLU A 123 4.64 0.62 23.66
CA GLU A 123 5.33 -0.60 24.10
C GLU A 123 4.62 -1.86 23.60
N ARG A 124 3.30 -1.95 23.81
CA ARG A 124 2.50 -3.07 23.29
C ARG A 124 2.56 -3.19 21.76
N SER A 125 2.62 -2.05 21.06
CA SER A 125 2.76 -2.05 19.60
C SER A 125 4.13 -2.57 19.16
N ILE A 126 5.20 -2.23 19.88
CA ILE A 126 6.55 -2.72 19.64
C ILE A 126 6.60 -4.25 19.82
N ASP A 127 6.01 -4.76 20.90
CA ASP A 127 5.94 -6.20 21.17
C ASP A 127 5.19 -6.95 20.06
N LEU A 128 4.03 -6.43 19.63
CA LEU A 128 3.27 -6.98 18.51
C LEU A 128 4.04 -7.00 17.18
N MET A 129 5.00 -6.08 17.03
CA MET A 129 5.88 -5.98 15.87
C MET A 129 7.21 -6.72 16.04
N GLY A 130 7.32 -7.59 17.06
CA GLY A 130 8.47 -8.46 17.29
C GLY A 130 9.61 -7.81 18.09
N GLY A 131 9.32 -6.74 18.85
CA GLY A 131 10.26 -6.11 19.79
C GLY A 131 11.24 -5.11 19.17
N ALA A 132 11.24 -4.93 17.85
CA ALA A 132 12.08 -3.92 17.20
C ALA A 132 11.53 -2.51 17.49
N LEU A 133 12.40 -1.53 17.71
CA LEU A 133 11.97 -0.14 17.85
C LEU A 133 11.52 0.44 16.49
N PRO A 134 10.49 1.32 16.47
CA PRO A 134 10.09 2.00 15.25
C PRO A 134 11.19 2.99 14.82
N ALA A 135 11.37 3.12 13.51
CA ALA A 135 12.32 4.05 12.91
C ALA A 135 11.72 5.44 12.63
N ARG A 136 10.39 5.54 12.62
CA ARG A 136 9.66 6.80 12.43
C ARG A 136 8.46 6.85 13.35
N PHE A 137 8.15 8.06 13.78
CA PHE A 137 7.05 8.38 14.67
C PHE A 137 6.39 9.67 14.18
N TRP A 138 5.09 9.75 14.37
CA TRP A 138 4.29 10.96 14.20
C TRP A 138 3.13 10.95 15.19
N SER A 139 2.80 12.14 15.67
CA SER A 139 1.64 12.39 16.52
C SER A 139 0.73 13.47 15.94
N SER A 140 -0.57 13.30 16.14
CA SER A 140 -1.53 14.39 15.92
C SER A 140 -1.22 15.64 16.75
N ALA A 141 -0.53 15.49 17.89
CA ALA A 141 -0.10 16.62 18.73
C ALA A 141 0.97 17.51 18.08
N GLU A 142 1.66 17.02 17.04
CA GLU A 142 2.63 17.80 16.25
C GLU A 142 1.92 18.66 15.19
N THR A 143 0.60 18.56 15.06
CA THR A 143 -0.22 19.32 14.11
C THR A 143 -1.07 20.34 14.87
N GLU A 144 -0.74 21.63 14.70
CA GLU A 144 -1.32 22.76 15.46
C GLU A 144 -2.86 22.78 15.45
N ASP A 145 -3.48 22.46 14.31
CA ASP A 145 -4.94 22.53 14.11
C ASP A 145 -5.63 21.16 13.94
N TRP A 146 -5.11 20.10 14.58
CA TRP A 146 -5.70 18.76 14.43
C TRP A 146 -7.15 18.67 14.94
N GLN A 147 -8.09 18.36 14.03
CA GLN A 147 -9.53 18.27 14.32
C GLN A 147 -10.02 16.84 14.65
N GLY A 148 -9.14 15.84 14.60
CA GLY A 148 -9.50 14.44 14.82
C GLY A 148 -9.29 13.96 16.27
N PRO A 149 -9.64 12.70 16.58
CA PRO A 149 -9.18 12.05 17.80
C PRO A 149 -7.65 11.99 17.88
N PRO A 150 -7.04 11.94 19.08
CA PRO A 150 -5.61 11.72 19.22
C PRO A 150 -5.14 10.49 18.44
N ALA A 151 -4.09 10.66 17.64
CA ALA A 151 -3.56 9.62 16.77
C ALA A 151 -2.04 9.58 16.83
N ARG A 152 -1.50 8.36 16.83
CA ARG A 152 -0.07 8.09 16.66
C ARG A 152 0.11 7.24 15.41
N TRP A 153 1.15 7.55 14.65
CA TRP A 153 1.61 6.71 13.56
C TRP A 153 3.08 6.36 13.78
N VAL A 154 3.38 5.08 13.64
CA VAL A 154 4.73 4.54 13.83
C VAL A 154 5.08 3.59 12.70
N GLN A 155 6.35 3.58 12.31
CA GLN A 155 6.83 2.76 11.20
C GLN A 155 8.15 2.09 11.53
N TRP A 156 8.24 0.79 11.23
CA TRP A 156 9.45 -0.04 11.31
C TRP A 156 10.13 -0.18 9.94
N THR A 157 11.46 -0.25 9.91
CA THR A 157 12.27 -0.45 8.70
C THR A 157 12.31 -1.89 8.25
#